data_AF-A0A9D6V4C4-F1
#
_entry.id   AF-A0A9D6V4C4-F1
#
_cell.length_a   1.000
_cell.length_b   1.000
_cell.length_c   1.000
_cell.angle_alpha   90.00
_cell.angle_beta   90.00
_cell.angle_gamma   90.00
#
_symmetry.space_group_name_H-M   'P 1'
#
loop_
_entity.id
_entity.type
_entity.pdbx_description
1 polymer ?
#
loop_
_entity_poly.entity_id
_entity_poly.type
_entity_poly.pdbx_seq_one_letter_code
_entity_poly.pdbx_strand_id
1 'polypeptide(L)'
;MVHPMHESVVDVAQQAVALMDDLLRFRIDLSEYSVKLRALDVDSIMVAHEKDFKVDATLVYYLDALMLLSSLQHELDFQVAEYGVNVALEDMRNLQELMKKFSK
;
A
#
# COMPACT_ATOMS: atom_id res chain seq x y z
N MET A 1 22.27 4.98 6.86
CA MET A 1 22.17 5.16 5.40
C MET A 1 20.78 4.73 4.99
N VAL A 2 20.14 5.49 4.10
CA VAL A 2 18.83 5.14 3.55
C VAL A 2 19.00 3.86 2.74
N HIS A 3 18.20 2.83 3.02
CA HIS A 3 18.27 1.55 2.29
C HIS A 3 17.90 1.79 0.82
N PRO A 4 18.50 1.09 -0.16
CA PRO A 4 18.16 1.25 -1.59
C PRO A 4 16.67 1.09 -1.92
N MET A 5 15.92 0.35 -1.10
CA MET A 5 14.47 0.16 -1.25
C MET A 5 13.63 1.37 -0.83
N HIS A 6 14.19 2.29 -0.05
CA HIS A 6 13.42 3.34 0.62
C HIS A 6 12.63 4.19 -0.36
N GLU A 7 13.28 4.66 -1.43
CA GLU A 7 12.63 5.51 -2.43
C GLU A 7 11.47 4.77 -3.09
N SER A 8 11.65 3.51 -3.47
CA SER A 8 10.59 2.68 -4.08
C SER A 8 9.41 2.47 -3.14
N VAL A 9 9.67 2.13 -1.86
CA VAL A 9 8.59 1.88 -0.89
C VAL A 9 7.84 3.17 -0.56
N VAL A 10 8.56 4.29 -0.39
CA VAL A 10 7.96 5.59 -0.11
C VAL A 10 7.13 6.08 -1.30
N ASP A 11 7.62 5.92 -2.53
CA ASP A 11 6.89 6.31 -3.74
C ASP A 11 5.57 5.54 -3.86
N VAL A 12 5.61 4.21 -3.73
CA VAL A 12 4.40 3.39 -3.79
C VAL A 12 3.42 3.70 -2.66
N ALA A 13 3.91 3.92 -1.43
CA ALA A 13 3.08 4.34 -0.32
C ALA A 13 2.42 5.72 -0.54
N GLN A 14 3.17 6.69 -1.08
CA GLN A 14 2.64 8.00 -1.42
C GLN A 14 1.58 7.93 -2.51
N GLN A 15 1.79 7.12 -3.55
CA GLN A 15 0.80 6.91 -4.59
C GLN A 15 -0.47 6.28 -4.04
N ALA A 16 -0.37 5.26 -3.19
CA ALA A 16 -1.53 4.65 -2.54
C ALA A 16 -2.33 5.65 -1.69
N VAL A 17 -1.64 6.50 -0.92
CA VAL A 17 -2.27 7.56 -0.11
C VAL A 17 -2.95 8.60 -0.99
N ALA A 18 -2.34 8.98 -2.12
CA ALA A 18 -2.93 9.94 -3.05
C ALA A 18 -4.20 9.39 -3.71
N LEU A 19 -4.19 8.11 -4.13
CA LEU A 19 -5.38 7.44 -4.67
C LEU A 19 -6.52 7.41 -3.66
N MET A 20 -6.19 7.21 -2.38
CA MET A 20 -7.16 7.20 -1.29
C MET A 20 -7.75 8.60 -1.03
N ASP A 21 -6.92 9.65 -1.05
CA ASP A 21 -7.41 11.03 -0.95
C ASP A 21 -8.33 11.38 -2.13
N ASP A 22 -8.01 10.95 -3.35
CA ASP A 22 -8.86 11.14 -4.51
C ASP A 22 -10.21 10.42 -4.39
N LEU A 23 -10.22 9.18 -3.87
CA LEU A 23 -11.45 8.43 -3.59
C LEU A 23 -12.31 9.16 -2.54
N LEU A 24 -11.71 9.56 -1.41
CA LEU A 24 -12.42 10.22 -0.31
C LEU A 24 -12.97 11.60 -0.70
N ARG A 25 -12.35 12.26 -1.69
CA ARG A 25 -12.81 13.53 -2.26
C ARG A 25 -13.79 13.34 -3.42
N PHE A 26 -14.23 12.12 -3.70
CA PHE A 26 -15.13 11.77 -4.81
C PHE A 26 -14.59 12.18 -6.19
N ARG A 27 -13.26 12.22 -6.35
CA ARG A 27 -12.60 12.50 -7.65
C ARG A 27 -12.50 11.27 -8.53
N ILE A 28 -12.43 10.10 -7.90
CA ILE A 28 -12.48 8.78 -8.54
C ILE A 28 -13.52 7.92 -7.81
N ASP A 29 -14.11 6.96 -8.50
CA ASP A 29 -14.96 5.95 -7.87
C ASP A 29 -14.12 4.74 -7.38
N LEU A 30 -14.76 3.78 -6.70
CA LEU A 30 -14.00 2.63 -6.19
C LEU A 30 -13.50 1.70 -7.30
N SER A 31 -14.18 1.67 -8.46
CA SER A 31 -13.71 0.86 -9.58
C SER A 31 -12.37 1.41 -10.09
N GLU A 32 -12.30 2.72 -10.30
CA GLU A 32 -11.09 3.42 -10.71
C GLU A 32 -10.00 3.36 -9.63
N TYR A 33 -10.37 3.51 -8.35
CA TYR A 33 -9.45 3.33 -7.22
C TYR A 33 -8.84 1.93 -7.19
N SER A 34 -9.64 0.87 -7.32
CA SER A 34 -9.17 -0.52 -7.30
C SER A 34 -8.20 -0.81 -8.45
N VAL A 35 -8.54 -0.38 -9.68
CA VAL A 35 -7.67 -0.55 -10.85
C VAL A 35 -6.34 0.18 -10.67
N LYS A 36 -6.37 1.44 -10.20
CA LYS A 36 -5.15 2.22 -9.98
C LYS A 36 -4.31 1.68 -8.83
N LEU A 37 -4.94 1.23 -7.75
CA LEU A 37 -4.22 0.64 -6.62
C LEU A 37 -3.53 -0.66 -7.02
N ARG A 38 -4.19 -1.51 -7.82
CA ARG A 38 -3.60 -2.75 -8.35
C ARG A 38 -2.42 -2.52 -9.29
N ALA A 39 -2.33 -1.34 -9.92
CA ALA A 39 -1.22 -1.00 -10.79
C ALA A 39 0.06 -0.65 -10.01
N LEU A 40 -0.01 -0.48 -8.69
CA LEU A 40 1.16 -0.25 -7.85
C LEU A 40 2.02 -1.52 -7.75
N ASP A 41 3.31 -1.37 -8.02
CA ASP A 41 4.28 -2.48 -8.11
C ASP A 41 4.79 -2.95 -6.73
N VAL A 42 3.87 -3.35 -5.85
CA VAL A 42 4.16 -3.74 -4.46
C VAL A 42 4.92 -5.08 -4.41
N ASP A 43 4.41 -6.09 -5.13
CA ASP A 43 4.93 -7.46 -5.06
C ASP A 43 6.36 -7.56 -5.62
N SER A 44 6.69 -6.84 -6.70
CA SER A 44 8.04 -6.87 -7.26
C SER A 44 9.07 -6.28 -6.31
N ILE A 45 8.71 -5.21 -5.57
CA ILE A 45 9.59 -4.62 -4.54
C ILE A 45 9.83 -5.63 -3.42
N MET A 46 8.77 -6.32 -2.96
CA MET A 46 8.90 -7.34 -1.92
C MET A 46 9.82 -8.49 -2.34
N VAL A 47 9.67 -8.99 -3.58
CA VAL A 47 10.49 -10.08 -4.12
C VAL A 47 11.94 -9.64 -4.30
N ALA A 48 12.18 -8.42 -4.81
CA ALA A 48 13.53 -7.89 -5.03
C ALA A 48 14.34 -7.79 -3.73
N HIS A 49 13.67 -7.51 -2.60
CA HIS A 49 14.27 -7.27 -1.29
C HIS A 49 14.02 -8.38 -0.26
N GLU A 50 13.51 -9.54 -0.66
CA GLU A 50 13.16 -10.66 0.23
C GLU A 50 14.34 -11.07 1.14
N LYS A 51 15.55 -11.11 0.58
CA LYS A 51 16.77 -11.46 1.32
C LYS A 51 17.12 -10.40 2.37
N ASP A 52 16.93 -9.12 2.04
CA ASP A 52 17.24 -8.02 2.94
C ASP A 52 16.34 -8.09 4.18
N PHE A 53 15.04 -8.33 4.00
CA PHE A 53 14.07 -8.49 5.09
C PHE A 53 14.39 -9.67 6.03
N LYS A 54 14.99 -10.75 5.50
CA LYS A 54 15.37 -11.92 6.30
C LYS A 54 16.63 -11.70 7.12
N VAL A 55 17.48 -10.76 6.72
CA VAL A 55 18.82 -10.56 7.31
C VAL A 55 18.85 -9.32 8.21
N ASP A 56 18.05 -8.30 7.91
CA ASP A 56 18.01 -7.05 8.64
C ASP A 56 16.61 -6.76 9.21
N ALA A 57 16.45 -7.02 10.51
CA ALA A 57 15.21 -6.76 11.25
C ALA A 57 14.83 -5.27 11.30
N THR A 58 15.77 -4.36 11.04
CA THR A 58 15.46 -2.92 11.01
C THR A 58 14.59 -2.55 9.83
N LEU A 59 14.49 -3.39 8.79
CA LEU A 59 13.68 -3.15 7.60
C LEU A 59 12.20 -3.51 7.77
N VAL A 60 11.80 -4.01 8.94
CA VAL A 60 10.44 -4.51 9.21
C VAL A 60 9.35 -3.50 8.85
N TYR A 61 9.58 -2.20 9.06
CA TYR A 61 8.58 -1.18 8.75
C TYR A 61 8.33 -0.97 7.25
N TYR A 62 9.33 -1.24 6.39
CA TYR A 62 9.11 -1.27 4.94
C TYR A 62 8.32 -2.51 4.54
N LEU A 63 8.64 -3.65 5.14
CA LEU A 63 7.91 -4.90 4.91
C LEU A 63 6.46 -4.75 5.34
N ASP A 64 6.19 -4.18 6.51
CA ASP A 64 4.83 -3.92 7.01
C ASP A 64 4.04 -3.03 6.03
N ALA A 65 4.67 -1.98 5.48
CA ALA A 65 4.03 -1.10 4.51
C ALA A 65 3.65 -1.84 3.22
N LEU A 66 4.57 -2.62 2.67
CA LEU A 66 4.34 -3.41 1.46
C LEU A 66 3.30 -4.51 1.68
N MET A 67 3.36 -5.21 2.82
CA MET A 67 2.39 -6.23 3.20
C MET A 67 0.97 -5.66 3.32
N LEU A 68 0.82 -4.47 3.90
CA LEU A 68 -0.48 -3.80 3.98
C LEU A 68 -1.03 -3.41 2.63
N LEU A 69 -0.18 -2.88 1.74
CA LEU A 69 -0.60 -2.53 0.39
C LEU A 69 -0.98 -3.77 -0.43
N SER A 70 -0.22 -4.85 -0.30
CA SER A 70 -0.52 -6.14 -0.95
C SER A 70 -1.84 -6.73 -0.41
N SER A 71 -2.07 -6.69 0.91
CA SER A 71 -3.35 -7.10 1.50
C SER A 71 -4.51 -6.27 0.96
N LEU A 72 -4.35 -4.94 0.93
CA LEU A 72 -5.39 -4.03 0.44
C LEU A 72 -5.71 -4.28 -1.04
N GLN A 73 -4.70 -4.53 -1.87
CA GLN A 73 -4.89 -4.90 -3.28
C GLN A 73 -5.71 -6.20 -3.40
N HIS A 74 -5.38 -7.22 -2.62
CA HIS A 74 -6.10 -8.50 -2.63
C HIS A 74 -7.53 -8.41 -2.09
N GLU A 75 -7.72 -7.67 -1.00
CA GLU A 75 -9.04 -7.46 -0.42
C GLU A 75 -9.94 -6.67 -1.36
N LEU A 76 -9.42 -5.67 -2.07
CA LEU A 76 -10.18 -4.93 -3.07
C LEU A 76 -10.51 -5.79 -4.28
N ASP A 77 -9.58 -6.62 -4.76
CA ASP A 77 -9.87 -7.60 -5.82
C ASP A 77 -11.01 -8.54 -5.38
N PHE A 78 -10.98 -9.01 -4.13
CA PHE A 78 -12.05 -9.85 -3.58
C PHE A 78 -13.36 -9.10 -3.38
N GLN A 79 -13.35 -7.87 -2.85
CA GLN A 79 -14.53 -7.05 -2.61
C GLN A 79 -15.20 -6.59 -3.90
N VAL A 80 -14.42 -6.22 -4.92
CA VAL A 80 -14.93 -5.90 -6.26
C VAL A 80 -15.52 -7.14 -6.92
N ALA A 81 -14.89 -8.31 -6.73
CA ALA A 81 -15.39 -9.57 -7.28
C ALA A 81 -16.64 -10.11 -6.58
N GLU A 82 -16.74 -10.02 -5.25
CA GLU A 82 -17.84 -10.63 -4.47
C GLU A 82 -18.98 -9.69 -4.09
N TYR A 83 -18.72 -8.43 -3.73
CA TYR A 83 -19.71 -7.62 -3.00
C TYR A 83 -20.00 -6.23 -3.57
N GLY A 84 -19.09 -5.66 -4.37
CA GLY A 84 -19.14 -4.24 -4.65
C GLY A 84 -18.81 -3.39 -3.41
N VAL A 85 -17.62 -2.81 -3.42
CA VAL A 85 -17.20 -1.53 -2.82
C VAL A 85 -17.19 -1.29 -1.29
N ASN A 86 -17.74 -2.14 -0.42
CA ASN A 86 -18.06 -1.68 0.95
C ASN A 86 -17.05 -1.91 2.10
N VAL A 87 -15.94 -2.65 1.97
CA VAL A 87 -15.10 -3.04 3.14
C VAL A 87 -13.75 -2.31 3.25
N ALA A 88 -13.27 -1.63 2.20
CA ALA A 88 -11.93 -1.02 2.15
C ALA A 88 -11.65 0.15 3.13
N LEU A 89 -12.64 0.65 3.87
CA LEU A 89 -12.52 1.86 4.71
C LEU A 89 -11.68 1.67 6.00
N GLU A 90 -11.58 0.46 6.53
CA GLU A 90 -10.89 0.20 7.80
C GLU A 90 -9.37 0.12 7.61
N ASP A 91 -8.90 -0.54 6.55
CA ASP A 91 -7.48 -0.63 6.21
C ASP A 91 -6.91 0.71 5.75
N MET A 92 -7.74 1.55 5.12
CA MET A 92 -7.42 2.95 4.80
C MET A 92 -7.03 3.76 6.04
N ARG A 93 -7.72 3.53 7.17
CA ARG A 93 -7.45 4.24 8.42
C ARG A 93 -6.11 3.80 9.03
N ASN A 94 -5.78 2.52 8.94
CA ASN A 94 -4.51 1.97 9.42
C ASN A 94 -3.30 2.49 8.62
N LEU A 95 -3.45 2.64 7.29
CA LEU A 95 -2.41 3.19 6.41
C LEU A 95 -2.05 4.65 6.75
N GLN A 96 -3.04 5.49 7.07
CA GLN A 96 -2.80 6.87 7.50
C GLN A 96 -2.02 6.96 8.83
N GLU A 97 -2.24 6.02 9.75
CA GLU A 97 -1.50 5.99 11.02
C GLU A 97 -0.02 5.61 10.82
N LEU A 98 0.28 4.78 9.83
CA LEU A 98 1.65 4.39 9.49
C LEU A 98 2.41 5.51 8.79
N MET A 99 1.77 6.27 7.91
CA MET A 99 2.39 7.44 7.26
C MET A 99 2.92 8.48 8.26
N LYS A 100 2.23 8.65 9.40
CA LYS A 100 2.68 9.53 10.49
C LYS A 100 3.94 9.04 11.20
N LYS A 101 4.26 7.75 11.09
CA LYS A 101 5.46 7.16 11.69
C LYS A 101 6.68 7.26 10.78
N PHE A 102 6.50 7.34 9.45
CA PHE A 102 7.58 7.53 8.48
C PHE A 102 8.13 8.96 8.42
N SER A 103 7.46 9.94 9.03
CA SER A 103 7.85 11.36 8.99
C SER A 103 8.92 11.76 10.02
N LYS A 104 9.58 10.78 10.65
CA LYS A 104 10.68 10.94 11.62
C LYS A 104 11.96 10.34 11.08
#